data_AF-A0A522VQN0-F1
#
_entry.id   AF-A0A522VQN0-F1
#
_cell.length_a   1.000
_cell.length_b   1.000
_cell.length_c   1.000
_cell.angle_alpha   90.00
_cell.angle_beta   90.00
_cell.angle_gamma   90.00
#
_symmetry.space_group_name_H-M   'P 1'
#
loop_
_entity.id
_entity.type
_entity.pdbx_description
1 polymer ?
#
loop_
_entity_poly.entity_id
_entity_poly.type
_entity_poly.pdbx_seq_one_letter_code
_entity_poly.pdbx_strand_id
1 'polypeptide(L)'
;LYGRVTAQIVAAIEAGAGEYRMPWNPRLCGGTSVRIPHNPIGQYGYRGVNILTLWAAQQANAHPSAEWATYRQWATAGAQVRASEKGTMTIFFKRLDATEGRDANDQEDGAHHRRGHFVARAAYVFNAAQVDGYKSRPMPPLPEIERNTAADHLITASGAVIHHGGPRACYIPSRDEIHLPPPGSFRDAEGYYTVALHELTHWTGHESRCARDLRNRFGNEAYAAEELIAELGAAFLCAELGISPEPRCDHAQYIENWLKVLRNDKRAIFTAASRASDAASYLRALTEVESEGKAA
;
A
#
# COMPACT_ATOMS: atom_id res chain seq x y z
N LEU A 1 16.15 -7.27 10.02
CA LEU A 1 15.31 -6.95 8.85
C LEU A 1 14.13 -6.05 9.21
N TYR A 2 13.09 -6.59 9.86
CA TYR A 2 11.87 -5.86 10.24
C TYR A 2 12.13 -4.50 10.90
N GLY A 3 12.94 -4.47 11.96
CA GLY A 3 13.23 -3.22 12.68
C GLY A 3 13.86 -2.11 11.83
N ARG A 4 14.67 -2.45 10.82
CA ARG A 4 15.28 -1.45 9.93
C ARG A 4 14.25 -0.81 9.01
N VAL A 5 13.36 -1.62 8.42
CA VAL A 5 12.27 -1.11 7.56
C VAL A 5 11.29 -0.27 8.37
N THR A 6 10.88 -0.76 9.54
CA THR A 6 9.96 -0.03 10.40
C THR A 6 10.56 1.30 10.85
N ALA A 7 11.84 1.34 11.24
CA ALA A 7 12.51 2.59 11.61
C ALA A 7 12.58 3.58 10.43
N GLN A 8 12.85 3.10 9.21
CA GLN A 8 12.84 3.96 8.02
C GLN A 8 11.46 4.57 7.76
N ILE A 9 10.39 3.77 7.85
CA ILE A 9 9.02 4.25 7.64
C ILE A 9 8.61 5.22 8.76
N VAL A 10 8.92 4.89 10.02
CA VAL A 10 8.65 5.77 11.17
C VAL A 10 9.36 7.12 10.99
N ALA A 11 10.65 7.11 10.62
CA ALA A 11 11.39 8.35 10.37
C ALA A 11 10.78 9.19 9.23
N ALA A 12 10.30 8.54 8.16
CA ALA A 12 9.64 9.21 7.06
C ALA A 12 8.27 9.83 7.47
N ILE A 13 7.50 9.14 8.32
CA ILE A 13 6.26 9.67 8.91
C ILE A 13 6.58 10.87 9.80
N GLU A 14 7.54 10.75 10.71
CA GLU A 14 7.94 11.82 11.63
C GLU A 14 8.43 13.08 10.90
N ALA A 15 9.19 12.91 9.82
CA ALA A 15 9.72 14.02 9.03
C ALA A 15 8.62 14.89 8.38
N GLY A 16 7.44 14.32 8.10
CA GLY A 16 6.34 15.06 7.48
C GLY A 16 5.10 15.24 8.36
N ALA A 17 5.06 14.64 9.55
CA ALA A 17 3.93 14.70 10.48
C ALA A 17 3.52 16.15 10.84
N GLY A 18 4.49 17.05 11.03
CA GLY A 18 4.24 18.45 11.37
C GLY A 18 3.51 19.25 10.29
N GLU A 19 3.56 18.79 9.03
CA GLU A 19 2.87 19.41 7.89
C GLU A 19 1.75 18.51 7.34
N TYR A 20 1.40 17.43 8.07
CA TYR A 20 0.45 16.38 7.63
C TYR A 20 0.85 15.70 6.32
N ARG A 21 2.15 15.69 6.03
CA ARG A 21 2.75 15.09 4.83
C ARG A 21 3.22 13.69 5.15
N MET A 22 2.51 12.69 4.66
CA MET A 22 2.95 11.29 4.77
C MET A 22 3.85 10.91 3.59
N PRO A 23 4.73 9.89 3.72
CA PRO A 23 5.52 9.42 2.58
C PRO A 23 4.70 8.83 1.44
N TRP A 24 3.41 8.53 1.70
CA TRP A 24 2.42 8.16 0.70
C TRP A 24 1.59 9.34 0.18
N ASN A 25 1.98 10.60 0.48
CA ASN A 25 1.30 11.81 0.03
C ASN A 25 2.02 12.47 -1.20
N PRO A 26 1.33 12.63 -2.35
CA PRO A 26 1.94 12.95 -3.64
C PRO A 26 2.57 14.30 -3.87
N ARG A 27 2.21 15.34 -3.11
CA ARG A 27 2.68 16.70 -3.45
C ARG A 27 4.19 16.92 -3.19
N LEU A 28 4.89 15.94 -2.61
CA LEU A 28 6.33 16.03 -2.31
C LEU A 28 7.26 15.35 -3.33
N CYS A 29 6.74 14.58 -4.29
CA CYS A 29 7.56 13.92 -5.32
C CYS A 29 7.69 14.77 -6.60
N GLY A 30 7.86 16.09 -6.48
CA GLY A 30 8.30 16.92 -7.60
C GLY A 30 7.37 17.01 -8.82
N GLY A 31 6.04 16.87 -8.63
CA GLY A 31 5.06 17.35 -9.62
C GLY A 31 4.32 16.32 -10.47
N THR A 32 4.42 15.02 -10.18
CA THR A 32 3.56 14.01 -10.84
C THR A 32 3.07 12.98 -9.82
N SER A 33 1.78 12.64 -9.90
CA SER A 33 1.04 11.71 -9.05
C SER A 33 1.89 10.56 -8.53
N VAL A 34 1.74 10.24 -7.22
CA VAL A 34 2.37 9.06 -6.62
C VAL A 34 1.85 7.84 -7.34
N ARG A 35 2.75 7.13 -8.02
CA ARG A 35 2.45 5.86 -8.67
C ARG A 35 2.89 4.73 -7.76
N ILE A 36 2.22 3.58 -7.89
CA ILE A 36 2.71 2.35 -7.28
C ILE A 36 4.11 2.04 -7.85
N PRO A 37 5.12 1.83 -6.98
CA PRO A 37 6.44 1.41 -7.43
C PRO A 37 6.33 0.08 -8.17
N HIS A 38 7.02 -0.06 -9.30
CA HIS A 38 6.95 -1.27 -10.11
C HIS A 38 8.32 -1.64 -10.67
N ASN A 39 8.45 -2.92 -11.03
CA ASN A 39 9.62 -3.45 -11.69
C ASN A 39 9.40 -3.47 -13.20
N PRO A 40 10.06 -2.60 -13.99
CA PRO A 40 9.81 -2.51 -15.43
C PRO A 40 10.35 -3.73 -16.20
N ILE A 41 11.28 -4.49 -15.63
CA ILE A 41 11.95 -5.63 -16.28
C ILE A 41 11.19 -6.91 -16.00
N GLY A 42 10.75 -7.10 -14.75
CA GLY A 42 9.91 -8.23 -14.34
C GLY A 42 8.41 -8.02 -14.60
N GLN A 43 8.00 -6.81 -14.99
CA GLN A 43 6.62 -6.43 -15.28
C GLN A 43 5.64 -6.73 -14.13
N TYR A 44 6.01 -6.34 -12.91
CA TYR A 44 5.14 -6.48 -11.73
C TYR A 44 5.17 -5.24 -10.84
N GLY A 45 4.06 -4.93 -10.18
CA GLY A 45 3.98 -3.93 -9.12
C GLY A 45 4.51 -4.44 -7.79
N TYR A 46 5.19 -3.59 -7.03
CA TYR A 46 5.52 -3.91 -5.63
C TYR A 46 4.25 -3.89 -4.78
N ARG A 47 4.24 -4.67 -3.70
CA ARG A 47 3.08 -4.85 -2.81
C ARG A 47 3.46 -4.71 -1.34
N GLY A 48 2.48 -4.39 -0.51
CA GLY A 48 2.60 -4.29 0.94
C GLY A 48 3.66 -3.30 1.37
N VAL A 49 4.46 -3.69 2.36
CA VAL A 49 5.49 -2.82 2.96
C VAL A 49 6.54 -2.31 1.96
N ASN A 50 6.73 -3.01 0.83
CA ASN A 50 7.68 -2.57 -0.19
C ASN A 50 7.21 -1.28 -0.87
N ILE A 51 5.90 -1.07 -1.04
CA ILE A 51 5.37 0.20 -1.58
C ILE A 51 5.85 1.35 -0.70
N LEU A 52 5.63 1.24 0.62
CA LEU A 52 5.99 2.28 1.59
C LEU A 52 7.50 2.51 1.68
N THR A 53 8.29 1.44 1.65
CA THR A 53 9.75 1.53 1.73
C THR A 53 10.32 2.24 0.50
N LEU A 54 9.76 1.95 -0.68
CA LEU A 54 10.19 2.58 -1.93
C LEU A 54 9.70 4.02 -2.03
N TRP A 55 8.47 4.34 -1.65
CA TRP A 55 8.01 5.74 -1.56
C TRP A 55 8.85 6.58 -0.60
N ALA A 56 9.13 6.06 0.60
CA ALA A 56 10.03 6.74 1.54
C ALA A 56 11.42 6.99 0.93
N ALA A 57 11.96 6.03 0.18
CA ALA A 57 13.22 6.19 -0.52
C ALA A 57 13.14 7.18 -1.70
N GLN A 58 12.02 7.22 -2.44
CA GLN A 58 11.81 8.20 -3.51
C GLN A 58 11.79 9.62 -2.95
N GLN A 59 11.03 9.84 -1.88
CA GLN A 59 10.95 11.13 -1.23
C GLN A 59 12.31 11.57 -0.67
N ALA A 60 12.99 10.70 0.09
CA ALA A 60 14.26 11.04 0.73
C ALA A 60 15.39 11.36 -0.26
N ASN A 61 15.38 10.75 -1.45
CA ASN A 61 16.43 10.93 -2.47
C ASN A 61 15.94 11.70 -3.70
N ALA A 62 14.75 12.30 -3.65
CA ALA A 62 14.10 12.99 -4.76
C ALA A 62 14.10 12.20 -6.09
N HIS A 63 13.85 10.88 -6.02
CA HIS A 63 13.82 10.04 -7.22
C HIS A 63 12.53 10.28 -8.03
N PRO A 64 12.62 10.67 -9.32
CA PRO A 64 11.46 11.05 -10.13
C PRO A 64 10.67 9.86 -10.68
N SER A 65 11.26 8.66 -10.76
CA SER A 65 10.62 7.49 -11.35
C SER A 65 10.07 6.54 -10.28
N ALA A 66 8.94 5.90 -10.55
CA ALA A 66 8.41 4.78 -9.77
C ALA A 66 8.99 3.42 -10.20
N GLU A 67 9.96 3.40 -11.11
CA GLU A 67 10.61 2.19 -11.62
C GLU A 67 11.77 1.77 -10.72
N TRP A 68 11.70 0.53 -10.23
CA TRP A 68 12.70 -0.06 -9.33
C TRP A 68 13.03 -1.47 -9.77
N ALA A 69 14.31 -1.80 -9.87
CA ALA A 69 14.74 -3.17 -10.14
C ALA A 69 16.05 -3.52 -9.44
N THR A 70 16.34 -4.81 -9.31
CA THR A 70 17.62 -5.26 -8.75
C THR A 70 18.77 -4.95 -9.71
N TYR A 71 20.00 -4.89 -9.18
CA TYR A 71 21.21 -4.70 -10.01
C TYR A 71 21.26 -5.68 -11.19
N ARG A 72 20.97 -6.96 -10.95
CA ARG A 72 21.00 -8.00 -11.99
C ARG A 72 19.96 -7.76 -13.08
N GLN A 73 18.76 -7.33 -12.71
CA GLN A 73 17.71 -7.03 -13.69
C GLN A 73 18.09 -5.82 -14.55
N TRP A 74 18.64 -4.76 -13.94
CA TRP A 74 19.17 -3.62 -14.70
C TRP A 74 20.26 -4.05 -15.68
N ALA A 75 21.20 -4.89 -15.24
CA ALA A 75 22.24 -5.44 -16.11
C ALA A 75 21.66 -6.26 -17.28
N THR A 76 20.62 -7.06 -17.06
CA THR A 76 19.91 -7.79 -18.14
C THR A 76 19.24 -6.84 -19.15
N ALA A 77 18.82 -5.66 -18.71
CA ALA A 77 18.27 -4.62 -19.58
C ALA A 77 19.36 -3.77 -20.27
N GLY A 78 20.64 -4.12 -20.15
CA GLY A 78 21.76 -3.35 -20.71
C GLY A 78 22.07 -2.05 -19.95
N ALA A 79 21.51 -1.89 -18.75
CA ALA A 79 21.71 -0.72 -17.91
C ALA A 79 22.71 -1.01 -16.79
N GLN A 80 23.40 0.03 -16.33
CA GLN A 80 24.43 -0.06 -15.30
C GLN A 80 24.09 0.85 -14.12
N VAL A 81 23.99 0.28 -12.92
CA VAL A 81 23.90 1.08 -11.69
C VAL A 81 25.20 1.86 -11.53
N ARG A 82 25.10 3.19 -11.34
CA ARG A 82 26.28 4.05 -11.20
C ARG A 82 27.11 3.67 -9.98
N ALA A 83 28.42 3.93 -10.07
CA ALA A 83 29.33 3.71 -8.95
C ALA A 83 28.89 4.51 -7.72
N SER A 84 28.99 3.89 -6.54
CA SER A 84 28.62 4.47 -5.23
C SER A 84 27.12 4.65 -4.96
N GLU A 85 26.23 4.35 -5.91
CA GLU A 85 24.79 4.34 -5.66
C GLU A 85 24.42 3.29 -4.61
N LYS A 86 23.52 3.65 -3.69
CA LYS A 86 23.05 2.75 -2.62
C LYS A 86 21.68 2.20 -2.98
N GLY A 87 21.54 0.88 -2.87
CA GLY A 87 20.26 0.22 -3.10
C GLY A 87 19.29 0.39 -1.94
N THR A 88 18.00 0.46 -2.26
CA THR A 88 16.90 0.45 -1.30
C THR A 88 16.52 -0.99 -0.96
N MET A 89 16.40 -1.29 0.32
CA MET A 89 16.06 -2.63 0.79
C MET A 89 14.57 -2.92 0.61
N THR A 90 14.23 -4.04 -0.02
CA THR A 90 12.88 -4.60 -0.10
C THR A 90 12.83 -5.98 0.54
N ILE A 91 11.64 -6.44 0.91
CA ILE A 91 11.44 -7.70 1.62
C ILE A 91 10.47 -8.58 0.84
N PHE A 92 10.82 -9.84 0.67
CA PHE A 92 9.94 -10.86 0.10
C PHE A 92 9.95 -12.11 0.97
N PHE A 93 8.87 -12.88 0.93
CA PHE A 93 8.73 -14.11 1.70
C PHE A 93 8.89 -15.32 0.79
N LYS A 94 9.88 -16.16 1.07
CA LYS A 94 10.06 -17.44 0.38
C LYS A 94 9.48 -18.55 1.25
N ARG A 95 8.65 -19.42 0.67
CA ARG A 95 8.23 -20.67 1.33
C ARG A 95 9.43 -21.63 1.35
N LEU A 96 9.79 -22.13 2.52
CA LEU A 96 10.68 -23.27 2.64
C LEU A 96 9.83 -24.53 2.70
N ASP A 97 10.13 -25.46 1.81
CA ASP A 97 9.53 -26.79 1.88
C ASP A 97 10.20 -27.56 3.02
N ALA A 98 9.43 -28.42 3.70
CA ALA A 98 9.79 -29.06 4.98
C ALA A 98 11.02 -30.01 4.93
N THR A 99 11.70 -30.10 3.78
CA THR A 99 12.86 -30.97 3.53
C THR A 99 14.20 -30.25 3.62
N GLU A 100 14.26 -28.92 3.57
CA GLU A 100 15.53 -28.16 3.58
C GLU A 100 16.08 -27.82 4.99
N GLY A 101 15.51 -28.38 6.06
CA GLY A 101 15.84 -28.01 7.45
C GLY A 101 15.92 -29.15 8.45
N ARG A 102 16.37 -30.35 8.04
CA ARG A 102 16.62 -31.45 8.98
C ARG A 102 18.10 -31.53 9.36
N ASP A 103 18.43 -31.03 10.55
CA ASP A 103 19.43 -31.67 11.38
C ASP A 103 18.81 -32.95 11.95
N ALA A 104 19.56 -34.06 11.85
CA ALA A 104 19.06 -35.42 12.00
C ALA A 104 18.90 -35.88 13.46
N ASN A 105 18.23 -35.11 14.33
CA ASN A 105 18.15 -35.51 15.74
C ASN A 105 16.90 -35.08 16.52
N ASP A 106 15.70 -35.20 15.95
CA ASP A 106 14.46 -35.23 16.74
C ASP A 106 13.53 -36.32 16.21
N GLN A 107 13.62 -37.49 16.82
CA GLN A 107 12.56 -38.49 16.85
C GLN A 107 11.75 -38.24 18.12
N GLU A 108 10.58 -37.63 18.01
CA GLU A 108 9.39 -38.02 18.80
C GLU A 108 8.12 -37.28 18.34
N ASP A 109 7.06 -38.07 18.24
CA ASP A 109 5.63 -37.76 18.28
C ASP A 109 4.90 -36.89 17.22
N GLY A 110 3.92 -37.56 16.60
CA GLY A 110 2.54 -37.07 16.56
C GLY A 110 2.20 -36.01 15.51
N ALA A 111 1.80 -36.48 14.32
CA ALA A 111 0.79 -35.89 13.42
C ALA A 111 0.45 -34.37 13.51
N HIS A 112 1.43 -33.47 13.53
CA HIS A 112 1.21 -32.05 13.32
C HIS A 112 1.41 -31.70 11.85
N HIS A 113 0.39 -31.09 11.25
CA HIS A 113 0.38 -30.62 9.87
C HIS A 113 1.67 -29.86 9.56
N ARG A 114 2.49 -30.39 8.63
CA ARG A 114 3.73 -29.77 8.15
C ARG A 114 3.41 -28.46 7.42
N ARG A 115 3.14 -27.38 8.15
CA ARG A 115 2.97 -26.05 7.58
C ARG A 115 4.35 -25.58 7.13
N GLY A 116 4.54 -25.45 5.82
CA GLY A 116 5.75 -24.85 5.26
C GLY A 116 6.02 -23.50 5.92
N HIS A 117 7.25 -23.29 6.38
CA HIS A 117 7.63 -22.05 7.04
C HIS A 117 7.98 -21.01 5.97
N PHE A 118 7.51 -19.78 6.15
CA PHE A 118 7.92 -18.66 5.31
C PHE A 118 9.13 -17.95 5.92
N VAL A 119 10.16 -17.72 5.12
CA VAL A 119 11.35 -16.96 5.52
C VAL A 119 11.37 -15.63 4.77
N ALA A 120 11.44 -14.54 5.54
CA ALA A 120 11.65 -13.21 5.00
C ALA A 120 13.10 -13.08 4.48
N ARG A 121 13.23 -12.68 3.23
CA ARG A 121 14.51 -12.39 2.57
C ARG A 121 14.54 -10.93 2.16
N ALA A 122 15.73 -10.33 2.29
CA ALA A 122 15.99 -8.98 1.80
C ALA A 122 16.47 -9.04 0.35
N ALA A 123 15.98 -8.14 -0.48
CA ALA A 123 16.59 -7.78 -1.76
C ALA A 123 16.97 -6.29 -1.71
N TYR A 124 17.91 -5.89 -2.57
CA TYR A 124 18.22 -4.49 -2.79
C TYR A 124 17.85 -4.13 -4.23
N VAL A 125 17.12 -3.03 -4.37
CA VAL A 125 16.65 -2.51 -5.66
C VAL A 125 17.14 -1.09 -5.83
N PHE A 126 17.30 -0.68 -7.08
CA PHE A 126 17.80 0.63 -7.48
C PHE A 126 16.73 1.28 -8.36
N ASN A 127 16.52 2.58 -8.16
CA ASN A 127 15.61 3.37 -8.95
C ASN A 127 16.14 3.54 -10.38
N ALA A 128 15.27 3.73 -11.37
CA ALA A 128 15.68 4.08 -12.73
C ALA A 128 16.57 5.34 -12.79
N ALA A 129 16.42 6.28 -11.85
CA ALA A 129 17.29 7.44 -11.75
C ALA A 129 18.73 7.10 -11.35
N GLN A 130 19.00 5.93 -10.76
CA GLN A 130 20.31 5.47 -10.28
C GLN A 130 21.12 4.70 -11.33
N VAL A 131 20.56 4.51 -12.54
CA VAL A 131 21.16 3.69 -13.58
C VAL A 131 21.45 4.49 -14.84
N ASP A 132 22.55 4.15 -15.51
CA ASP A 132 22.91 4.65 -16.82
C ASP A 132 22.52 3.62 -17.89
N GLY A 133 22.25 4.07 -19.12
CA GLY A 133 21.86 3.18 -20.23
C GLY A 133 20.40 2.72 -20.20
N TYR A 134 19.60 3.16 -19.23
CA TYR A 134 18.15 2.94 -19.21
C TYR A 134 17.39 4.23 -19.51
N LYS A 135 16.44 4.16 -20.45
CA LYS A 135 15.52 5.26 -20.72
C LYS A 135 14.14 4.89 -20.21
N SER A 136 13.75 5.52 -19.09
CA SER A 136 12.39 5.41 -18.56
C SER A 136 11.37 5.81 -19.62
N ARG A 137 10.26 5.07 -19.69
CA ARG A 137 9.15 5.44 -20.57
C ARG A 137 8.30 6.47 -19.82
N PRO A 138 8.25 7.73 -20.27
CA PRO A 138 7.38 8.70 -19.63
C PRO A 138 5.94 8.23 -19.76
N MET A 139 5.28 8.06 -18.62
CA MET A 139 3.84 7.88 -18.56
C MET A 139 3.25 9.23 -18.12
N PRO A 140 2.59 9.97 -19.02
CA PRO A 140 1.86 11.15 -18.60
C PRO A 140 0.78 10.75 -17.59
N PRO A 141 0.40 11.65 -16.67
CA PRO A 141 -0.79 11.43 -15.85
C PRO A 141 -2.00 11.31 -16.78
N LEU A 142 -2.92 10.41 -16.45
CA LEU A 142 -4.21 10.34 -17.14
C LEU A 142 -4.98 11.65 -16.94
N PRO A 143 -5.77 12.12 -17.92
CA PRO A 143 -6.66 13.26 -17.75
C PRO A 143 -7.57 13.08 -16.52
N GLU A 144 -7.93 14.18 -15.85
CA GLU A 144 -8.74 14.13 -14.63
C GLU A 144 -10.05 13.37 -14.82
N ILE A 145 -10.73 13.59 -15.95
CA ILE A 145 -11.98 12.90 -16.29
C ILE A 145 -11.78 11.38 -16.32
N GLU A 146 -10.69 10.89 -16.93
CA GLU A 146 -10.39 9.46 -16.98
C GLU A 146 -10.08 8.89 -15.59
N ARG A 147 -9.34 9.63 -14.75
CA ARG A 147 -9.05 9.22 -13.36
C ARG A 147 -10.31 9.11 -12.52
N ASN A 148 -11.17 10.12 -12.61
CA ASN A 148 -12.45 10.18 -11.90
C ASN A 148 -13.38 9.06 -12.39
N THR A 149 -13.42 8.80 -13.70
CA THR A 149 -14.22 7.72 -14.28
C THR A 149 -13.75 6.35 -13.78
N ALA A 150 -12.44 6.12 -13.70
CA ALA A 150 -11.89 4.89 -13.15
C ALA A 150 -12.23 4.73 -11.65
N ALA A 151 -12.23 5.82 -10.89
CA ALA A 151 -12.62 5.80 -9.48
C ALA A 151 -14.12 5.54 -9.28
N ASP A 152 -14.98 6.19 -10.06
CA ASP A 152 -16.43 5.96 -10.07
C ASP A 152 -16.75 4.49 -10.43
N HIS A 153 -16.04 3.94 -11.42
CA HIS A 153 -16.18 2.54 -11.80
C HIS A 153 -15.80 1.60 -10.66
N LEU A 154 -14.66 1.82 -10.00
CA LEU A 154 -14.24 1.03 -8.84
C LEU A 154 -15.26 1.08 -7.70
N ILE A 155 -15.76 2.28 -7.38
CA ILE A 155 -16.76 2.49 -6.34
C ILE A 155 -18.07 1.76 -6.70
N THR A 156 -18.51 1.87 -7.95
CA THR A 156 -19.75 1.22 -8.42
C THR A 156 -19.62 -0.30 -8.42
N ALA A 157 -18.53 -0.82 -8.99
CA ALA A 157 -18.22 -2.25 -9.06
C ALA A 157 -18.09 -2.90 -7.68
N SER A 158 -17.74 -2.12 -6.65
CA SER A 158 -17.67 -2.62 -5.27
C SER A 158 -19.01 -3.13 -4.76
N GLY A 159 -20.13 -2.59 -5.27
CA GLY A 159 -21.47 -2.88 -4.76
C GLY A 159 -21.73 -2.39 -3.33
N ALA A 160 -20.85 -1.58 -2.76
CA ALA A 160 -21.04 -1.00 -1.43
C ALA A 160 -22.28 -0.08 -1.42
N VAL A 161 -23.08 -0.17 -0.37
CA VAL A 161 -24.21 0.76 -0.16
C VAL A 161 -23.64 2.06 0.37
N ILE A 162 -23.68 3.12 -0.44
CA ILE A 162 -23.13 4.44 -0.11
C ILE A 162 -24.28 5.46 0.00
N HIS A 163 -24.39 6.07 1.18
CA HIS A 163 -25.33 7.15 1.46
C HIS A 163 -24.62 8.49 1.52
N HIS A 164 -25.15 9.50 0.83
CA HIS A 164 -24.65 10.87 0.93
C HIS A 164 -25.52 11.70 1.88
N GLY A 165 -24.91 12.27 2.92
CA GLY A 165 -25.59 13.13 3.88
C GLY A 165 -24.81 13.33 5.17
N GLY A 166 -25.13 14.39 5.90
CA GLY A 166 -24.45 14.75 7.13
C GLY A 166 -23.01 15.27 6.91
N PRO A 167 -22.30 15.60 8.01
CA PRO A 167 -21.01 16.28 7.93
C PRO A 167 -19.78 15.36 8.01
N ARG A 168 -19.95 14.04 8.22
CA ARG A 168 -18.84 13.10 8.48
C ARG A 168 -18.90 11.89 7.56
N ALA A 169 -17.72 11.44 7.14
CA ALA A 169 -17.55 10.17 6.45
C ALA A 169 -17.34 9.06 7.48
N CYS A 170 -17.94 7.88 7.24
CA CYS A 170 -17.65 6.66 7.98
C CYS A 170 -18.22 5.41 7.29
N TYR A 171 -17.54 4.29 7.46
CA TYR A 171 -18.10 2.96 7.31
C TYR A 171 -18.77 2.50 8.62
N ILE A 172 -19.97 1.92 8.54
CA ILE A 172 -20.73 1.42 9.69
C ILE A 172 -20.82 -0.12 9.62
N PRO A 173 -19.94 -0.85 10.34
CA PRO A 173 -19.84 -2.31 10.20
C PRO A 173 -21.13 -3.07 10.50
N SER A 174 -21.93 -2.61 11.48
CA SER A 174 -23.17 -3.30 11.87
C SER A 174 -24.29 -3.21 10.84
N ARG A 175 -24.17 -2.28 9.89
CA ARG A 175 -25.14 -2.07 8.81
C ARG A 175 -24.58 -2.43 7.43
N ASP A 176 -23.27 -2.66 7.34
CA ASP A 176 -22.54 -2.84 6.09
C ASP A 176 -22.76 -1.68 5.09
N GLU A 177 -22.79 -0.45 5.60
CA GLU A 177 -23.07 0.77 4.82
C GLU A 177 -21.95 1.79 4.98
N ILE A 178 -21.68 2.56 3.92
CA ILE A 178 -20.79 3.72 3.93
C ILE A 178 -21.63 5.00 3.92
N HIS A 179 -21.28 5.95 4.77
CA HIS A 179 -21.83 7.29 4.78
C HIS A 179 -20.76 8.28 4.36
N LEU A 180 -21.07 9.15 3.41
CA LEU A 180 -20.20 10.24 2.95
C LEU A 180 -20.93 11.58 3.05
N PRO A 181 -20.22 12.69 3.32
CA PRO A 181 -20.76 14.02 3.07
C PRO A 181 -21.21 14.18 1.60
N PRO A 182 -22.13 15.11 1.28
CA PRO A 182 -22.47 15.42 -0.09
C PRO A 182 -21.22 15.80 -0.91
N PRO A 183 -21.08 15.37 -2.19
CA PRO A 183 -19.88 15.63 -2.99
C PRO A 183 -19.48 17.12 -3.06
N GLY A 184 -20.45 18.03 -3.09
CA GLY A 184 -20.20 19.47 -3.07
C GLY A 184 -19.63 20.04 -1.76
N SER A 185 -19.49 19.22 -0.72
CA SER A 185 -18.87 19.60 0.56
C SER A 185 -17.34 19.41 0.56
N PHE A 186 -16.82 18.70 -0.45
CA PHE A 186 -15.38 18.50 -0.62
C PHE A 186 -14.79 19.65 -1.42
N ARG A 187 -13.49 19.89 -1.22
CA ARG A 187 -12.76 20.93 -1.97
C ARG A 187 -12.77 20.67 -3.47
N ASP A 188 -12.59 19.41 -3.84
CA ASP A 188 -12.51 18.92 -5.21
C ASP A 188 -12.83 17.41 -5.27
N ALA A 189 -12.84 16.87 -6.48
CA ALA A 189 -13.11 15.46 -6.74
C ALA A 189 -12.06 14.54 -6.10
N GLU A 190 -10.77 14.93 -6.11
CA GLU A 190 -9.70 14.12 -5.52
C GLU A 190 -9.88 13.96 -4.00
N GLY A 191 -10.30 15.03 -3.31
CA GLY A 191 -10.67 15.00 -1.89
C GLY A 191 -11.86 14.08 -1.59
N TYR A 192 -12.88 14.09 -2.46
CA TYR A 192 -14.01 13.16 -2.36
C TYR A 192 -13.53 11.71 -2.53
N TYR A 193 -12.84 11.39 -3.62
CA TYR A 193 -12.39 10.02 -3.88
C TYR A 193 -11.43 9.50 -2.83
N THR A 194 -10.53 10.33 -2.32
CA THR A 194 -9.63 9.93 -1.23
C THR A 194 -10.41 9.46 0.00
N VAL A 195 -11.48 10.17 0.39
CA VAL A 195 -12.31 9.74 1.53
C VAL A 195 -13.17 8.51 1.19
N ALA A 196 -13.75 8.47 -0.02
CA ALA A 196 -14.57 7.34 -0.45
C ALA A 196 -13.75 6.05 -0.48
N LEU A 197 -12.50 6.09 -0.98
CA LEU A 197 -11.59 4.95 -1.02
C LEU A 197 -11.08 4.54 0.38
N HIS A 198 -10.97 5.47 1.32
CA HIS A 198 -10.71 5.18 2.73
C HIS A 198 -11.85 4.38 3.36
N GLU A 199 -13.08 4.88 3.26
CA GLU A 199 -14.25 4.18 3.79
C GLU A 199 -14.50 2.85 3.06
N LEU A 200 -14.22 2.80 1.76
CA LEU A 200 -14.32 1.58 0.98
C LEU A 200 -13.24 0.56 1.40
N THR A 201 -12.06 1.02 1.79
CA THR A 201 -11.04 0.15 2.39
C THR A 201 -11.55 -0.41 3.71
N HIS A 202 -12.13 0.40 4.60
CA HIS A 202 -12.80 -0.12 5.82
C HIS A 202 -13.88 -1.14 5.48
N TRP A 203 -14.73 -0.84 4.51
CA TRP A 203 -15.78 -1.73 4.03
C TRP A 203 -15.20 -3.11 3.69
N THR A 204 -14.11 -3.24 2.93
CA THR A 204 -13.52 -4.56 2.64
C THR A 204 -13.19 -5.43 3.88
N GLY A 205 -13.09 -4.84 5.07
CA GLY A 205 -12.76 -5.53 6.33
C GLY A 205 -13.85 -6.40 6.92
N HIS A 206 -15.10 -6.28 6.45
CA HIS A 206 -16.24 -7.06 6.94
C HIS A 206 -16.03 -8.58 6.82
N GLU A 207 -16.74 -9.33 7.68
CA GLU A 207 -16.62 -10.79 7.80
C GLU A 207 -16.94 -11.56 6.52
N SER A 208 -17.81 -11.00 5.66
CA SER A 208 -18.15 -11.59 4.36
C SER A 208 -17.12 -11.30 3.24
N ARG A 209 -16.07 -10.52 3.53
CA ARG A 209 -15.08 -10.05 2.55
C ARG A 209 -13.66 -10.44 2.94
N CYS A 210 -12.79 -9.48 3.28
CA CYS A 210 -11.44 -9.79 3.72
C CYS A 210 -11.37 -10.27 5.18
N ALA A 211 -12.50 -10.25 5.92
CA ALA A 211 -12.63 -10.75 7.28
C ALA A 211 -11.45 -10.35 8.18
N ARG A 212 -11.21 -9.03 8.29
CA ARG A 212 -10.05 -8.50 9.01
C ARG A 212 -10.26 -8.57 10.52
N ASP A 213 -9.87 -9.70 11.11
CA ASP A 213 -9.73 -9.80 12.56
C ASP A 213 -8.36 -9.28 13.02
N LEU A 214 -8.38 -8.12 13.68
CA LEU A 214 -7.20 -7.44 14.21
C LEU A 214 -7.07 -7.58 15.73
N ARG A 215 -8.13 -7.99 16.45
CA ARG A 215 -8.16 -8.00 17.92
C ARG A 215 -7.15 -8.99 18.47
N ASN A 216 -7.04 -10.16 17.85
CA ASN A 216 -6.09 -11.19 18.23
C ASN A 216 -4.62 -10.74 18.15
N ARG A 217 -4.30 -9.84 17.21
CA ARG A 217 -2.92 -9.36 17.01
C ARG A 217 -2.63 -8.06 17.76
N PHE A 218 -3.55 -7.10 17.70
CA PHE A 218 -3.31 -5.72 18.14
C PHE A 218 -4.02 -5.38 19.46
N GLY A 219 -4.91 -6.24 19.96
CA GLY A 219 -5.63 -6.03 21.22
C GLY A 219 -6.34 -4.68 21.25
N ASN A 220 -6.00 -3.85 22.24
CA ASN A 220 -6.57 -2.52 22.42
C ASN A 220 -6.19 -1.52 21.31
N GLU A 221 -5.14 -1.81 20.54
CA GLU A 221 -4.70 -0.98 19.42
C GLU A 221 -5.32 -1.41 18.08
N ALA A 222 -6.26 -2.36 18.09
CA ALA A 222 -6.89 -2.88 16.88
C ALA A 222 -7.60 -1.80 16.06
N TYR A 223 -8.21 -0.80 16.71
CA TYR A 223 -8.83 0.33 16.02
C TYR A 223 -7.78 1.19 15.30
N ALA A 224 -6.70 1.58 15.97
CA ALA A 224 -5.61 2.34 15.36
C ALA A 224 -4.94 1.58 14.20
N ALA A 225 -4.84 0.25 14.30
CA ALA A 225 -4.35 -0.60 13.23
C ALA A 225 -5.31 -0.65 12.03
N GLU A 226 -6.63 -0.69 12.25
CA GLU A 226 -7.64 -0.65 11.18
C GLU A 226 -7.62 0.69 10.44
N GLU A 227 -7.52 1.81 11.16
CA GLU A 227 -7.36 3.15 10.54
C GLU A 227 -6.07 3.23 9.72
N LEU A 228 -4.96 2.69 10.22
CA LEU A 228 -3.71 2.62 9.43
C LEU A 228 -3.90 1.77 8.17
N ILE A 229 -4.65 0.66 8.23
CA ILE A 229 -4.95 -0.16 7.06
C ILE A 229 -5.80 0.60 6.05
N ALA A 230 -6.82 1.33 6.51
CA ALA A 230 -7.70 2.11 5.67
C ALA A 230 -6.95 3.21 4.92
N GLU A 231 -6.11 3.97 5.63
CA GLU A 231 -5.29 5.03 5.04
C GLU A 231 -4.29 4.50 4.02
N LEU A 232 -3.60 3.41 4.35
CA LEU A 232 -2.66 2.79 3.43
C LEU A 232 -3.38 2.22 2.19
N GLY A 233 -4.56 1.62 2.37
CA GLY A 233 -5.36 1.10 1.27
C GLY A 233 -5.87 2.20 0.35
N ALA A 234 -6.40 3.28 0.93
CA ALA A 234 -6.80 4.47 0.19
C ALA A 234 -5.64 5.07 -0.60
N ALA A 235 -4.46 5.19 0.03
CA ALA A 235 -3.26 5.70 -0.64
C ALA A 235 -2.80 4.79 -1.79
N PHE A 236 -2.86 3.46 -1.62
CA PHE A 236 -2.53 2.52 -2.70
C PHE A 236 -3.52 2.64 -3.86
N LEU A 237 -4.82 2.68 -3.59
CA LEU A 237 -5.85 2.83 -4.62
C LEU A 237 -5.75 4.18 -5.34
N CYS A 238 -5.56 5.27 -4.60
CA CYS A 238 -5.34 6.59 -5.20
C CYS A 238 -4.13 6.59 -6.13
N ALA A 239 -3.02 5.99 -5.70
CA ALA A 239 -1.81 5.90 -6.50
C ALA A 239 -1.97 5.09 -7.80
N GLU A 240 -2.86 4.09 -7.79
CA GLU A 240 -3.20 3.30 -8.97
C GLU A 240 -4.11 4.06 -9.93
N LEU A 241 -5.10 4.76 -9.39
CA LEU A 241 -6.06 5.57 -10.15
C LEU A 241 -5.46 6.92 -10.60
N GLY A 242 -4.28 7.26 -10.10
CA GLY A 242 -3.62 8.55 -10.35
C GLY A 242 -4.26 9.73 -9.61
N ILE A 243 -5.12 9.46 -8.62
CA ILE A 243 -5.70 10.47 -7.73
C ILE A 243 -4.62 10.92 -6.74
N SER A 244 -4.50 12.23 -6.54
CA SER A 244 -3.56 12.75 -5.55
C SER A 244 -4.24 12.93 -4.19
N PRO A 245 -3.98 12.08 -3.17
CA PRO A 245 -4.55 12.28 -1.86
C PRO A 245 -4.11 13.62 -1.26
N GLU A 246 -5.06 14.35 -0.72
CA GLU A 246 -4.81 15.63 -0.08
C GLU A 246 -4.39 15.42 1.39
N PRO A 247 -3.42 16.21 1.91
CA PRO A 247 -3.20 16.28 3.35
C PRO A 247 -4.50 16.70 4.05
N ARG A 248 -5.02 15.86 4.96
CA ARG A 248 -6.16 16.23 5.79
C ARG A 248 -5.71 16.55 7.22
N CYS A 249 -6.38 17.52 7.83
CA CYS A 249 -6.03 18.00 9.17
C CYS A 249 -6.50 17.06 10.30
N ASP A 250 -7.55 16.26 10.06
CA ASP A 250 -8.02 15.21 10.97
C ASP A 250 -7.02 14.04 11.09
N HIS A 251 -6.12 13.87 10.12
CA HIS A 251 -5.03 12.87 10.18
C HIS A 251 -4.08 13.08 11.37
N ALA A 252 -3.97 14.29 11.92
CA ALA A 252 -3.07 14.63 13.03
C ALA A 252 -3.15 13.63 14.20
N GLN A 253 -4.37 13.30 14.62
CA GLN A 253 -4.63 12.45 15.79
C GLN A 253 -4.33 10.98 15.49
N TYR A 254 -4.51 10.55 14.25
CA TYR A 254 -4.24 9.18 13.83
C TYR A 254 -2.73 8.92 13.70
N ILE A 255 -1.95 9.91 13.28
CA ILE A 255 -0.48 9.81 13.15
C ILE A 255 0.17 9.44 14.48
N GLU A 256 -0.22 10.07 15.58
CA GLU A 256 0.34 9.76 16.91
C GLU A 256 0.02 8.32 17.32
N ASN A 257 -1.22 7.87 17.10
CA ASN A 257 -1.65 6.50 17.40
C ASN A 257 -0.92 5.48 16.52
N TRP A 258 -0.72 5.76 15.23
CA TRP A 258 0.06 4.89 14.35
C TRP A 258 1.51 4.81 14.80
N LEU A 259 2.15 5.95 15.09
CA LEU A 259 3.53 5.98 15.56
C LEU A 259 3.70 5.16 16.85
N LYS A 260 2.73 5.22 17.77
CA LYS A 260 2.70 4.38 18.97
C LYS A 260 2.67 2.89 18.62
N VAL A 261 1.77 2.47 17.73
CA VAL A 261 1.67 1.07 17.26
C VAL A 261 2.97 0.61 16.59
N LEU A 262 3.54 1.42 15.70
CA LEU A 262 4.74 1.10 14.93
C LEU A 262 6.01 1.04 15.79
N ARG A 263 6.11 1.88 16.83
CA ARG A 263 7.23 1.84 17.79
C ARG A 263 7.15 0.61 18.71
N ASN A 264 5.94 0.20 19.09
CA ASN A 264 5.72 -0.94 19.99
C ASN A 264 5.86 -2.30 19.28
N ASP A 265 5.43 -2.43 18.02
CA ASP A 265 5.57 -3.64 17.22
C ASP A 265 6.29 -3.38 15.89
N LYS A 266 7.55 -3.83 15.81
CA LYS A 266 8.39 -3.74 14.60
C LYS A 266 7.82 -4.50 13.41
N ARG A 267 6.81 -5.35 13.57
CA ARG A 267 6.12 -6.07 12.50
C ARG A 267 4.73 -5.49 12.20
N ALA A 268 4.24 -4.50 12.95
CA ALA A 268 2.90 -3.94 12.75
C ALA A 268 2.71 -3.39 11.33
N ILE A 269 3.68 -2.61 10.84
CA ILE A 269 3.61 -2.02 9.48
C ILE A 269 3.54 -3.07 8.38
N PHE A 270 4.15 -4.24 8.59
CA PHE A 270 4.11 -5.34 7.63
C PHE A 270 2.72 -5.92 7.52
N THR A 271 2.06 -6.13 8.66
CA THR A 271 0.68 -6.59 8.70
C THR A 271 -0.26 -5.55 8.14
N ALA A 272 -0.15 -4.28 8.58
CA ALA A 272 -1.02 -3.21 8.10
C ALA A 272 -0.91 -3.04 6.57
N ALA A 273 0.32 -2.91 6.05
CA ALA A 273 0.53 -2.77 4.61
C ALA A 273 0.10 -4.01 3.81
N SER A 274 0.27 -5.21 4.36
CA SER A 274 -0.23 -6.44 3.71
C SER A 274 -1.76 -6.43 3.63
N ARG A 275 -2.46 -6.10 4.72
CA ARG A 275 -3.92 -6.03 4.76
C ARG A 275 -4.47 -4.92 3.86
N ALA A 276 -3.78 -3.78 3.79
CA ALA A 276 -4.11 -2.72 2.84
C ALA A 276 -3.96 -3.18 1.38
N SER A 277 -2.90 -3.94 1.07
CA SER A 277 -2.73 -4.54 -0.27
C SER A 277 -3.78 -5.61 -0.58
N ASP A 278 -4.22 -6.38 0.41
CA ASP A 278 -5.31 -7.37 0.26
C ASP A 278 -6.63 -6.65 -0.05
N ALA A 279 -6.96 -5.58 0.69
CA ALA A 279 -8.14 -4.75 0.47
C ALA A 279 -8.16 -4.12 -0.94
N ALA A 280 -7.06 -3.49 -1.35
CA ALA A 280 -6.94 -2.91 -2.68
C ALA A 280 -7.06 -3.99 -3.78
N SER A 281 -6.49 -5.17 -3.57
CA SER A 281 -6.61 -6.29 -4.52
C SER A 281 -8.02 -6.83 -4.62
N TYR A 282 -8.73 -6.91 -3.49
CA TYR A 282 -10.12 -7.33 -3.45
C TYR A 282 -11.00 -6.39 -4.28
N LEU A 283 -10.87 -5.08 -4.10
CA LEU A 283 -11.64 -4.08 -4.85
C LEU A 283 -11.33 -4.12 -6.36
N ARG A 284 -10.06 -4.29 -6.74
CA ARG A 284 -9.68 -4.46 -8.15
C ARG A 284 -10.34 -5.69 -8.78
N ALA A 285 -10.34 -6.82 -8.08
CA ALA A 285 -10.93 -8.05 -8.60
C ALA A 285 -12.43 -7.89 -8.91
N LEU A 286 -13.15 -7.03 -8.17
CA LEU A 286 -14.57 -6.75 -8.46
C LEU A 286 -14.77 -6.01 -9.79
N THR A 287 -13.83 -5.14 -10.17
CA THR A 287 -13.89 -4.44 -11.47
C THR A 287 -13.59 -5.34 -12.66
N GLU A 288 -12.78 -6.38 -12.47
CA GLU A 288 -12.44 -7.36 -13.52
C GLU A 288 -13.65 -8.28 -13.81
N VAL A 289 -14.33 -8.75 -12.76
CA VAL A 289 -15.53 -9.60 -12.88
C VAL A 289 -16.69 -8.89 -13.59
N GLU A 290 -16.88 -7.58 -13.35
CA GLU A 290 -17.92 -6.80 -14.04
C GLU A 290 -17.63 -6.67 -15.55
N SER A 291 -16.35 -6.58 -15.93
CA SER A 291 -15.94 -6.49 -17.34
C SER A 291 -16.20 -7.78 -18.13
N GLU A 292 -16.06 -8.94 -17.49
CA GLU A 292 -16.35 -10.25 -18.10
C GLU A 292 -17.86 -10.49 -18.23
N GLY A 293 -18.66 -10.05 -17.24
CA GLY A 293 -20.12 -10.18 -17.27
C GLY A 293 -20.82 -9.28 -18.30
N LYS A 294 -20.18 -8.20 -18.75
CA LYS A 294 -20.68 -7.32 -19.84
C LYS A 294 -20.25 -7.76 -21.24
N ALA A 295 -19.31 -8.69 -21.35
CA ALA A 295 -18.78 -9.21 -22.61
C ALA A 295 -19.41 -10.55 -23.06
N ALA A 296 -20.32 -11.10 -22.25
CA ALA A 296 -21.11 -12.31 -22.53
C ALA A 296 -22.55 -11.97 -22.92
#